data_AF-A0A9E4DKC7-F1
#
_entry.id   AF-A0A9E4DKC7-F1
#
_cell.length_a   1.000
_cell.length_b   1.000
_cell.length_c   1.000
_cell.angle_alpha   90.00
_cell.angle_beta   90.00
_cell.angle_gamma   90.00
#
_symmetry.space_group_name_H-M   'P 1'
#
loop_
_entity.id
_entity.type
_entity.pdbx_description
1 polymer ?
#
loop_
_entity_poly.entity_id
_entity_poly.type
_entity_poly.pdbx_seq_one_letter_code
_entity_poly.pdbx_strand_id
1 'polypeptide(L)'
;MAPVTAEQALQLRDIHLPPSPPWWPPAPGWWVLAIVVSLLLGYLAWRGARAWRHRRRLHALQRALDDIERALLAAPAPQPLARLSALLKRVALSRHPRGEVAALSGHAWLSFLDRTGGDGAFVAGPAQVLAEGVYQARIDDALDVPGLMVAVRRWVDRNIGVPQ
;
A
#
# COMPACT_ATOMS: atom_id res chain seq x y z
N MET A 1 -22.12 68.29 -73.96
CA MET A 1 -22.38 68.16 -72.52
C MET A 1 -23.45 67.08 -72.37
N ALA A 2 -23.05 65.84 -72.10
CA ALA A 2 -23.94 64.68 -71.96
C ALA A 2 -23.77 64.11 -70.55
N PRO A 3 -24.87 63.69 -69.89
CA PRO A 3 -24.90 63.40 -68.46
C PRO A 3 -24.21 62.07 -68.17
N VAL A 4 -23.35 62.07 -67.15
CA VAL A 4 -22.74 60.87 -66.60
C VAL A 4 -23.85 60.12 -65.86
N THR A 5 -24.34 59.04 -66.46
CA THR A 5 -25.40 58.21 -65.89
C THR A 5 -24.94 57.64 -64.55
N ALA A 6 -25.76 57.88 -63.54
CA ALA A 6 -25.64 57.35 -62.18
C ALA A 6 -25.92 55.82 -62.12
N GLU A 7 -25.44 55.08 -63.11
CA GLU A 7 -25.57 53.62 -63.25
C GLU A 7 -24.28 52.90 -62.81
N GLN A 8 -23.31 53.64 -62.26
CA GLN A 8 -22.11 53.08 -61.62
C GLN A 8 -22.26 52.93 -60.10
N ALA A 9 -23.39 53.34 -59.52
CA ALA A 9 -23.65 53.18 -58.11
C ALA A 9 -24.26 51.79 -57.87
N LEU A 10 -23.46 50.91 -57.25
CA LEU A 10 -23.81 49.57 -56.76
C LEU A 10 -23.73 48.44 -57.78
N GLN A 11 -22.58 48.32 -58.45
CA GLN A 11 -22.02 47.00 -58.69
C GLN A 11 -21.64 46.41 -57.32
N LEU A 12 -22.63 45.82 -56.64
CA LEU A 12 -22.48 45.18 -55.35
C LEU A 12 -21.53 44.00 -55.56
N ARG A 13 -20.24 44.22 -55.27
CA ARG A 13 -19.24 43.15 -55.27
C ARG A 13 -19.73 42.07 -54.33
N ASP A 14 -20.01 40.90 -54.88
CA ASP A 14 -20.24 39.68 -54.13
C ASP A 14 -19.13 39.55 -53.09
N ILE A 15 -19.49 39.72 -51.82
CA ILE A 15 -18.57 39.56 -50.71
C ILE A 15 -18.34 38.06 -50.60
N HIS A 16 -17.27 37.57 -51.22
CA HIS A 16 -16.79 36.21 -50.98
C HIS A 16 -16.35 36.14 -49.51
N LEU A 17 -17.24 35.63 -48.64
CA LEU A 17 -16.86 35.22 -47.30
C LEU A 17 -15.79 34.13 -47.47
N PRO A 18 -14.60 34.27 -46.85
CA PRO A 18 -13.63 33.20 -46.88
C PRO A 18 -14.29 31.95 -46.30
N PRO A 19 -14.10 30.77 -46.92
CA PRO A 19 -14.60 29.52 -46.34
C PRO A 19 -14.09 29.44 -44.90
N SER A 20 -15.01 29.17 -43.96
CA SER A 20 -14.68 29.06 -42.54
C SER A 20 -13.44 28.19 -42.38
N PRO A 21 -12.42 28.64 -41.62
CA PRO A 21 -11.20 27.85 -41.47
C PRO A 21 -11.60 26.45 -40.97
N PRO A 22 -11.08 25.38 -41.59
CA PRO A 22 -11.31 24.05 -41.08
C PRO A 22 -10.83 24.04 -39.63
N TRP A 23 -11.71 23.67 -38.71
CA TRP A 23 -11.44 23.57 -37.26
C TRP A 23 -10.47 22.42 -36.93
N TRP A 24 -9.71 21.98 -37.93
CA TRP A 24 -8.87 20.81 -37.97
C TRP A 24 -7.52 21.17 -38.61
N PRO A 25 -6.38 20.77 -38.01
CA PRO A 25 -6.24 19.96 -36.80
C PRO A 25 -6.30 20.83 -35.54
N PRO A 26 -6.70 20.26 -34.38
CA PRO A 26 -6.48 20.93 -33.11
C PRO A 26 -4.99 21.29 -33.03
N ALA A 27 -4.69 22.56 -32.68
CA ALA A 27 -3.33 23.04 -32.58
C ALA A 27 -2.45 22.02 -31.83
N PRO A 28 -1.23 21.71 -32.29
CA PRO A 28 -0.41 20.61 -31.76
C PRO A 28 -0.28 20.55 -30.22
N GLY A 29 -0.46 21.69 -29.54
CA GLY A 29 -0.50 21.79 -28.08
C GLY A 29 -1.58 20.94 -27.38
N TRP A 30 -2.69 20.61 -28.05
CA TRP A 30 -3.71 19.71 -27.47
C TRP A 30 -3.23 18.27 -27.37
N TRP A 31 -2.44 17.81 -28.33
CA TRP A 31 -1.83 16.48 -28.26
C TRP A 31 -0.82 16.39 -27.12
N VAL A 32 0.00 17.44 -26.95
CA VAL A 32 0.91 17.55 -25.81
C VAL A 32 0.13 17.55 -24.49
N LEU A 33 -0.95 18.34 -24.39
CA LEU A 33 -1.81 18.37 -23.22
C LEU A 33 -2.45 16.99 -22.93
N ALA A 34 -2.95 16.31 -23.96
CA ALA A 34 -3.54 14.98 -23.84
C ALA A 34 -2.52 13.94 -23.32
N ILE A 35 -1.28 13.98 -23.82
CA ILE A 35 -0.20 13.12 -23.34
C ILE A 35 0.11 13.41 -21.87
N VAL A 36 0.25 14.69 -21.50
CA VAL A 36 0.54 15.09 -20.11
C VAL A 36 -0.57 14.63 -19.16
N VAL A 37 -1.84 14.86 -19.54
CA VAL A 37 -3.00 14.42 -18.74
C VAL A 37 -3.05 12.91 -18.62
N SER A 38 -2.79 12.18 -19.71
CA SER A 38 -2.77 10.72 -19.71
C SER A 38 -1.67 10.16 -18.80
N LEU A 39 -0.46 10.73 -18.84
CA LEU A 39 0.64 10.37 -17.93
C LEU A 39 0.29 10.67 -16.47
N LEU A 40 -0.32 11.82 -16.21
CA LEU A 40 -0.74 12.21 -14.86
C LEU A 40 -1.77 11.22 -14.30
N LEU A 41 -2.80 10.89 -15.08
CA LEU A 41 -3.82 9.91 -14.73
C LEU A 41 -3.20 8.53 -14.51
N GLY A 42 -2.31 8.09 -15.39
CA GLY A 42 -1.57 6.82 -15.26
C GLY A 42 -0.75 6.78 -13.97
N TYR A 43 -0.05 7.86 -13.64
CA TYR A 43 0.72 7.98 -12.40
C TYR A 43 -0.17 7.93 -11.15
N LEU A 44 -1.29 8.68 -11.14
CA LEU A 44 -2.26 8.67 -10.05
C LEU A 44 -2.89 7.28 -9.88
N ALA A 45 -3.30 6.64 -10.97
CA ALA A 45 -3.85 5.28 -10.95
C ALA A 45 -2.84 4.27 -10.42
N TRP A 46 -1.58 4.33 -10.86
CA TRP A 46 -0.52 3.46 -10.37
C TRP A 46 -0.24 3.67 -8.88
N ARG A 47 -0.18 4.93 -8.42
CA ARG A 47 -0.03 5.28 -7.00
C ARG A 47 -1.21 4.78 -6.17
N GLY A 48 -2.43 4.97 -6.65
CA GLY A 48 -3.66 4.49 -6.02
C GLY A 48 -3.72 2.96 -5.93
N ALA A 49 -3.41 2.25 -7.01
CA ALA A 49 -3.37 0.79 -7.05
C ALA A 49 -2.32 0.22 -6.08
N ARG A 50 -1.15 0.85 -6.01
CA ARG A 50 -0.10 0.48 -5.05
C ARG A 50 -0.56 0.69 -3.60
N ALA A 51 -1.12 1.85 -3.28
CA ALA A 51 -1.68 2.13 -1.96
C ALA A 51 -2.80 1.14 -1.59
N TRP A 52 -3.68 0.81 -2.53
CA TRP A 52 -4.77 -0.14 -2.32
C TRP A 52 -4.29 -1.56 -2.07
N ARG A 53 -3.28 -2.02 -2.82
CA ARG A 53 -2.62 -3.31 -2.57
C ARG A 53 -1.98 -3.37 -1.19
N HIS A 54 -1.33 -2.29 -0.75
CA HIS A 54 -0.77 -2.20 0.61
C HIS A 54 -1.87 -2.27 1.68
N ARG A 55 -2.95 -1.49 1.54
CA ARG A 55 -4.09 -1.50 2.48
C ARG A 55 -4.74 -2.88 2.56
N ARG A 56 -4.95 -3.55 1.43
CA ARG A 56 -5.50 -4.92 1.40
C ARG A 56 -4.62 -5.92 2.15
N ARG A 57 -3.30 -5.85 1.98
CA ARG A 57 -2.35 -6.72 2.70
C ARG A 57 -2.39 -6.47 4.20
N LEU A 58 -2.42 -5.19 4.61
CA LEU A 58 -2.58 -4.79 6.01
C LEU A 58 -3.87 -5.32 6.62
N HIS A 59 -5.01 -5.12 5.95
CA HIS A 59 -6.29 -5.64 6.44
C HIS A 59 -6.30 -7.17 6.54
N ALA A 60 -5.73 -7.88 5.57
CA ALA A 60 -5.66 -9.34 5.63
C ALA A 60 -4.80 -9.82 6.82
N LEU A 61 -3.70 -9.10 7.10
CA LEU A 61 -2.83 -9.39 8.23
C LEU A 61 -3.52 -9.10 9.57
N GLN A 62 -4.19 -7.95 9.69
CA GLN A 62 -4.95 -7.60 10.90
C GLN A 62 -6.03 -8.64 11.20
N ARG A 63 -6.79 -9.09 10.19
CA ARG A 63 -7.76 -10.18 10.39
C ARG A 63 -7.09 -11.47 10.87
N ALA A 64 -5.95 -11.83 10.28
CA ALA A 64 -5.22 -13.02 10.71
C ALA A 64 -4.75 -12.91 12.18
N LEU A 65 -4.33 -11.72 12.61
CA LEU A 65 -4.01 -11.44 14.01
C LEU A 65 -5.24 -11.55 14.92
N ASP A 66 -6.38 -10.98 14.51
CA ASP A 66 -7.64 -11.05 15.26
C ASP A 66 -8.15 -12.49 15.42
N ASP A 67 -7.97 -13.33 14.40
CA ASP A 67 -8.36 -14.74 14.43
C ASP A 67 -7.43 -15.55 15.35
N ILE A 68 -6.12 -15.25 15.35
CA ILE A 68 -5.14 -15.89 16.25
C ILE A 68 -5.38 -15.47 17.71
N GLU A 69 -5.65 -14.19 17.96
CA GLU A 69 -5.97 -13.67 19.28
C GLU A 69 -7.21 -14.35 19.86
N ARG A 70 -8.28 -14.46 19.07
CA ARG A 70 -9.49 -15.19 19.48
C ARG A 70 -9.20 -16.65 19.80
N ALA A 71 -8.33 -17.31 19.03
CA ALA A 71 -7.95 -18.69 19.29
C ALA A 71 -7.13 -18.83 20.59
N LEU A 72 -6.21 -17.90 20.86
CA LEU A 72 -5.41 -17.87 22.10
C LEU A 72 -6.26 -17.59 23.34
N LEU A 73 -7.23 -16.66 23.23
CA LEU A 73 -8.15 -16.34 24.32
C LEU A 73 -9.13 -17.48 24.61
N ALA A 74 -9.54 -18.25 23.60
CA ALA A 74 -10.41 -19.41 23.78
C ALA A 74 -9.71 -20.57 24.46
N ALA A 75 -8.48 -20.88 24.05
CA ALA A 75 -7.63 -21.89 24.67
C ALA A 75 -6.15 -21.59 24.40
N PRO A 76 -5.33 -21.39 25.45
CA PRO A 76 -3.88 -21.28 25.30
C PRO A 76 -3.32 -22.60 24.73
N ALA A 77 -3.00 -22.59 23.45
CA ALA A 77 -2.49 -23.77 22.73
C ALA A 77 -1.27 -23.43 21.87
N PRO A 78 -0.34 -24.39 21.65
CA PRO A 78 0.88 -24.17 20.87
C PRO A 78 0.57 -23.87 19.40
N GLN A 79 -0.56 -24.35 18.87
CA GLN A 79 -0.93 -24.16 17.47
C GLN A 79 -1.21 -22.69 17.10
N PRO A 80 -2.04 -21.91 17.83
CA PRO A 80 -2.15 -20.47 17.65
C PRO A 80 -0.83 -19.70 17.75
N LEU A 81 0.04 -20.03 18.72
CA LEU A 81 1.35 -19.40 18.85
C LEU A 81 2.27 -19.69 17.67
N ALA A 82 2.27 -20.93 17.17
CA ALA A 82 3.03 -21.29 15.97
C ALA A 82 2.54 -20.52 14.74
N ARG A 83 1.22 -20.35 14.59
CA ARG A 83 0.64 -19.50 13.53
C ARG A 83 1.08 -18.04 13.67
N LEU A 84 1.12 -17.51 14.89
CA LEU A 84 1.58 -16.15 15.18
C LEU A 84 3.05 -15.96 14.81
N SER A 85 3.92 -16.89 15.23
CA SER A 85 5.35 -16.87 14.92
C SER A 85 5.61 -16.99 13.41
N ALA A 86 4.87 -17.87 12.72
CA ALA A 86 4.94 -17.99 11.26
C ALA A 86 4.49 -16.73 10.53
N LEU A 87 3.44 -16.06 11.03
CA LEU A 87 2.94 -14.81 10.48
C LEU A 87 3.99 -13.69 10.61
N LEU A 88 4.60 -13.54 11.78
CA LEU A 88 5.68 -12.58 12.02
C LEU A 88 6.90 -12.86 11.13
N LYS A 89 7.31 -14.14 10.99
CA LYS A 89 8.39 -14.51 10.06
C LYS A 89 8.07 -14.12 8.63
N ARG A 90 6.83 -14.32 8.17
CA ARG A 90 6.40 -13.91 6.83
C ARG A 90 6.46 -12.39 6.63
N VAL A 91 6.11 -11.61 7.66
CA VAL A 91 6.25 -10.14 7.64
C VAL A 91 7.73 -9.75 7.59
N ALA A 92 8.58 -10.33 8.44
CA ALA A 92 10.01 -10.07 8.45
C ALA A 92 10.68 -10.40 7.09
N LEU A 93 10.34 -11.54 6.49
CA LEU A 93 10.82 -11.95 5.17
C LEU A 93 10.37 -11.03 4.02
N SER A 94 9.34 -10.22 4.22
CA SER A 94 8.91 -9.23 3.23
C SER A 94 9.78 -7.97 3.22
N ARG A 95 10.54 -7.73 4.30
CA ARG A 95 11.38 -6.54 4.49
C ARG A 95 12.88 -6.83 4.60
N HIS A 96 13.26 -8.04 4.99
CA HIS A 96 14.65 -8.43 5.20
C HIS A 96 15.06 -9.60 4.30
N PRO A 97 16.36 -9.74 3.98
CA PRO A 97 16.87 -10.84 3.18
C PRO A 97 16.55 -12.20 3.81
N ARG A 98 16.13 -13.15 2.98
CA ARG A 98 15.71 -14.49 3.43
C ARG A 98 16.82 -15.24 4.19
N GLY A 99 18.08 -15.01 3.84
CA GLY A 99 19.23 -15.63 4.49
C GLY A 99 19.42 -15.22 5.96
N GLU A 100 19.04 -14.00 6.33
CA GLU A 100 19.19 -13.49 7.70
C GLU A 100 18.04 -13.92 8.60
N VAL A 101 16.82 -14.04 8.07
CA VAL A 101 15.62 -14.29 8.88
C VAL A 101 15.26 -15.77 8.97
N ALA A 102 15.46 -16.55 7.90
CA ALA A 102 14.97 -17.93 7.85
C ALA A 102 15.69 -18.85 8.85
N ALA A 103 16.96 -18.56 9.16
CA ALA A 103 17.76 -19.32 10.12
C ALA A 103 17.46 -18.95 11.59
N LEU A 104 16.73 -17.86 11.85
CA LEU A 104 16.49 -17.39 13.22
C LEU A 104 15.41 -18.23 13.91
N SER A 105 15.76 -18.76 15.07
CA SER A 105 14.88 -19.54 15.95
C SER A 105 15.16 -19.19 17.41
N GLY A 106 14.18 -19.46 18.28
CA GLY A 106 14.31 -19.25 19.72
C GLY A 106 14.66 -17.80 20.09
N HIS A 107 15.62 -17.63 20.97
CA HIS A 107 16.09 -16.32 21.46
C HIS A 107 16.67 -15.41 20.35
N ALA A 108 17.32 -15.99 19.33
CA ALA A 108 17.84 -15.22 18.20
C ALA A 108 16.72 -14.58 17.37
N TRP A 109 15.56 -15.25 17.30
CA TRP A 109 14.36 -14.71 16.67
C TRP A 109 13.75 -13.55 17.47
N LEU A 110 13.62 -13.68 18.79
CA LEU A 110 13.11 -12.58 19.64
C LEU A 110 14.04 -11.36 19.60
N SER A 111 15.35 -11.59 19.67
CA SER A 111 16.36 -10.53 19.58
C SER A 111 16.27 -9.77 18.25
N PHE A 112 15.96 -10.47 17.16
CA PHE A 112 15.71 -9.84 15.88
C PHE A 112 14.43 -9.00 15.88
N LEU A 113 13.33 -9.50 16.46
CA LEU A 113 12.09 -8.74 16.58
C LEU A 113 12.29 -7.45 17.39
N ASP A 114 13.05 -7.52 18.49
CA ASP A 114 13.39 -6.34 19.27
C ASP A 114 14.25 -5.34 18.50
N ARG A 115 15.30 -5.81 17.81
CA ARG A 115 16.14 -4.98 16.94
C ARG A 115 15.39 -4.32 15.80
N THR A 116 14.30 -4.93 15.32
CA THR A 116 13.49 -4.44 14.20
C THR A 116 12.26 -3.64 14.65
N GLY A 117 12.23 -3.20 15.91
CA GLY A 117 11.21 -2.28 16.43
C GLY A 117 10.30 -2.87 17.50
N GLY A 118 10.74 -3.93 18.19
CA GLY A 118 10.09 -4.49 19.37
C GLY A 118 10.46 -3.83 20.70
N ASP A 119 11.56 -3.06 20.73
CA ASP A 119 12.03 -2.27 21.89
C ASP A 119 12.16 -3.07 23.20
N GLY A 120 12.52 -4.35 23.12
CA GLY A 120 12.70 -5.22 24.29
C GLY A 120 11.44 -5.99 24.72
N ALA A 121 10.29 -5.72 24.09
CA ALA A 121 9.03 -6.38 24.43
C ALA A 121 9.03 -7.88 24.07
N PHE A 122 9.89 -8.32 23.14
CA PHE A 122 9.97 -9.71 22.72
C PHE A 122 10.93 -10.53 23.56
N VAL A 123 12.08 -9.98 23.96
CA VAL A 123 13.07 -10.66 24.79
C VAL A 123 12.75 -10.58 26.27
N ALA A 124 12.16 -9.50 26.80
CA ALA A 124 11.89 -9.34 28.23
C ALA A 124 10.39 -9.41 28.61
N GLY A 125 9.52 -9.65 27.63
CA GLY A 125 8.06 -9.56 27.80
C GLY A 125 7.31 -10.87 27.57
N PRO A 126 5.96 -10.82 27.57
CA PRO A 126 5.10 -12.00 27.38
C PRO A 126 5.27 -12.70 26.02
N ALA A 127 5.99 -12.06 25.09
CA ALA A 127 6.33 -12.60 23.78
C ALA A 127 7.49 -13.60 23.77
N GLN A 128 8.15 -13.88 24.91
CA GLN A 128 9.10 -14.98 25.04
C GLN A 128 8.48 -16.34 24.64
N VAL A 129 7.18 -16.51 24.88
CA VAL A 129 6.44 -17.73 24.49
C VAL A 129 6.47 -17.98 22.97
N LEU A 130 6.81 -17.00 22.13
CA LEU A 130 6.96 -17.19 20.69
C LEU A 130 8.26 -17.93 20.31
N ALA A 131 9.27 -17.94 21.19
CA ALA A 131 10.51 -18.69 21.03
C ALA A 131 10.38 -20.14 21.49
N GLU A 132 9.82 -20.37 22.68
CA GLU A 132 9.71 -21.69 23.29
C GLU A 132 8.35 -22.39 23.08
N GLY A 133 7.25 -21.64 22.97
CA GLY A 133 5.88 -22.16 22.97
C GLY A 133 5.46 -22.94 21.73
N VAL A 134 6.28 -22.98 20.66
CA VAL A 134 6.08 -23.88 19.52
C VAL A 134 6.50 -25.32 19.87
N TYR A 135 7.44 -25.49 20.81
CA TYR A 135 7.99 -26.78 21.22
C TYR A 135 7.51 -27.23 22.60
N GLN A 136 6.94 -26.34 23.41
CA GLN A 136 6.33 -26.72 24.69
C GLN A 136 4.94 -27.34 24.47
N ALA A 137 4.77 -28.58 24.94
CA ALA A 137 3.51 -29.31 24.88
C ALA A 137 2.39 -28.70 25.73
N ARG A 138 2.73 -27.80 26.66
CA ARG A 138 1.80 -27.10 27.54
C ARG A 138 2.24 -25.65 27.68
N ILE A 139 1.34 -24.73 27.37
CA ILE A 139 1.52 -23.30 27.63
C ILE A 139 0.93 -23.03 29.01
N ASP A 140 1.61 -22.19 29.80
CA ASP A 140 1.07 -21.73 31.07
C ASP A 140 -0.25 -20.96 30.85
N ASP A 141 -1.28 -21.31 31.63
CA ASP A 141 -2.57 -20.61 31.64
C ASP A 141 -2.43 -19.13 32.07
N ALA A 142 -1.29 -18.76 32.65
CA ALA A 142 -0.92 -17.40 33.01
C ALA A 142 -0.39 -16.55 31.83
N LEU A 143 -0.47 -17.04 30.58
CA LEU A 143 -0.04 -16.28 29.41
C LEU A 143 -0.86 -14.99 29.28
N ASP A 144 -0.17 -13.84 29.34
CA ASP A 144 -0.74 -12.53 29.04
C ASP A 144 -0.93 -12.36 27.51
N VAL A 145 -2.02 -12.95 27.00
CA VAL A 145 -2.42 -12.84 25.59
C VAL A 145 -2.63 -11.38 25.16
N PRO A 146 -3.32 -10.52 25.95
CA PRO A 146 -3.43 -9.10 25.62
C PRO A 146 -2.08 -8.40 25.45
N GLY A 147 -1.16 -8.57 26.41
CA GLY A 147 0.17 -7.97 26.34
C GLY A 147 1.00 -8.46 25.14
N LEU A 148 0.93 -9.76 24.85
CA LEU A 148 1.52 -10.37 23.65
C LEU A 148 1.00 -9.72 22.36
N MET A 149 -0.32 -9.61 22.22
CA MET A 149 -0.94 -9.07 21.02
C MET A 149 -0.66 -7.57 20.83
N VAL A 150 -0.55 -6.80 21.92
CA VAL A 150 -0.12 -5.40 21.85
C VAL A 150 1.31 -5.27 21.31
N ALA A 151 2.24 -6.09 21.80
CA ALA A 151 3.62 -6.10 21.31
C ALA A 151 3.70 -6.48 19.82
N VAL A 152 2.95 -7.53 19.43
CA VAL A 152 2.88 -7.99 18.03
C VAL A 152 2.30 -6.93 17.10
N ARG A 153 1.14 -6.34 17.45
CA ARG A 153 0.49 -5.32 16.62
C ARG A 153 1.39 -4.09 16.45
N ARG A 154 2.03 -3.63 17.53
CA ARG A 154 2.98 -2.51 17.49
C ARG A 154 4.16 -2.79 16.56
N TRP A 155 4.75 -3.98 16.65
CA TRP A 155 5.85 -4.38 15.78
C TRP A 155 5.41 -4.45 14.31
N VAL A 156 4.25 -5.04 14.04
CA VAL A 156 3.65 -5.13 12.70
C VAL A 156 3.39 -3.75 12.10
N ASP A 157 2.81 -2.82 12.86
CA ASP A 157 2.53 -1.47 12.38
C ASP A 157 3.81 -0.70 12.04
N ARG A 158 4.89 -0.86 12.81
CA ARG A 158 6.21 -0.29 12.47
C ARG A 158 6.84 -0.96 11.25
N ASN A 159 6.71 -2.28 11.12
CA ASN A 159 7.31 -3.06 10.04
C ASN A 159 6.48 -3.16 8.77
N ILE A 160 5.27 -2.59 8.74
CA ILE A 160 4.43 -2.53 7.54
C ILE A 160 3.99 -1.08 7.24
N GLY A 161 4.06 -0.20 8.22
CA GLY A 161 3.91 1.25 8.09
C GLY A 161 4.77 1.78 6.95
N VAL A 162 4.13 2.67 6.18
CA VAL A 162 4.50 3.30 4.91
C VAL A 162 6.00 3.22 4.55
N PRO A 163 6.37 2.71 3.35
CA PRO A 163 7.74 2.82 2.88
C PRO A 163 8.11 4.31 2.83
N GLN A 164 9.16 4.68 3.59
CA GLN A 164 9.84 5.97 3.47
C GLN A 164 10.37 6.10 2.03
#